data_AF-A0A9P9ELY8-F1
#
_entry.id   AF-A0A9P9ELY8-F1
#
_cell.length_a   1.000
_cell.length_b   1.000
_cell.length_c   1.000
_cell.angle_alpha   90.00
_cell.angle_beta   90.00
_cell.angle_gamma   90.00
#
_symmetry.space_group_name_H-M   'P 1'
#
loop_
_entity.id
_entity.type
_entity.pdbx_description
1 polymer ?
#
loop_
_entity_poly.entity_id
_entity_poly.type
_entity_poly.pdbx_seq_one_letter_code
_entity_poly.pdbx_strand_id
1 'polypeptide(L)'
;MAPTVQLPTWEAHSHLQTVVGKPSPVSPDLEEFRGIPYGTVNERWTHSLLRTRLPDDVFDATKNGPKCPQPSGPNNSRTFQSYLPFPDDIESEFDCLNLFTIRPSDDALRRRGFDPATSRLPVLVYIHGGGLAFGAATDPMWDPSRFVMRSLERGSPIITVSINYRLNFFGFAASTDILRSQNPTSLRGVNFGFRDQKVALEWVSRNIGAFGGDPGRVSIGGQSAGSLSVNIHLLEAEAKPETPLFRRAIMQSGAIGILGPIPMEEADKTWAALCKTCNVDSETSGQDRLDLIRKLPATALIEAAGKLRLGRFLAVLDNFTMFEDDASNGGTVIDLGPVDITNRPSRSSSVHTDVLMGFNDAEMSFIKGLPSKWDIIKPIFTRTYADPVLRSKILHAYGFNDSSSENDTLQSLHRFLNESTFELSVSLARTSLRNRRRVEGRPEGKTVHSFHVEFGNPFPGPGQGISHHCVELIYLFEAFHDALALADQGILKPYQDPSDSVANEKSEPTSTASDSGNKVQTEKEETTGSNRTHLALAQAIQDHWLDFIVPDKVAIGGAIDEITVFGKDLSTRVESLDGPAWQARQERWGLLAKDIPAMNQTRDSIMALHSF
;
A
#
# COMPACT_ATOMS: atom_id res chain seq x y z
N MET A 1 -6.44 24.04 25.20
CA MET A 1 -6.25 22.82 26.03
C MET A 1 -5.76 21.72 25.10
N ALA A 2 -4.96 20.77 25.59
CA ALA A 2 -4.60 19.61 24.79
C ALA A 2 -5.87 18.78 24.50
N PRO A 3 -6.06 18.26 23.27
CA PRO A 3 -7.20 17.41 22.97
C PRO A 3 -7.09 16.10 23.76
N THR A 4 -8.21 15.65 24.30
CA THR A 4 -8.26 14.41 25.10
C THR A 4 -9.40 13.51 24.67
N VAL A 5 -9.19 12.21 24.79
CA VAL A 5 -10.19 11.17 24.50
C VAL A 5 -10.26 10.21 25.69
N GLN A 6 -11.48 9.84 26.09
CA GLN A 6 -11.70 8.82 27.12
C GLN A 6 -11.91 7.47 26.45
N LEU A 7 -11.01 6.52 26.72
CA LEU A 7 -10.99 5.19 26.12
C LEU A 7 -11.29 4.12 27.17
N PRO A 8 -12.36 3.31 27.02
CA PRO A 8 -12.64 2.23 27.95
C PRO A 8 -11.67 1.05 27.77
N THR A 9 -11.29 0.42 28.88
CA THR A 9 -10.65 -0.91 28.85
C THR A 9 -11.69 -1.99 28.53
N TRP A 10 -11.22 -3.05 27.87
CA TRP A 10 -12.00 -4.22 27.46
C TRP A 10 -11.67 -5.45 28.31
N GLU A 11 -11.60 -5.25 29.62
CA GLU A 11 -11.33 -6.29 30.62
C GLU A 11 -12.59 -6.58 31.45
N ALA A 12 -12.54 -7.59 32.33
CA ALA A 12 -13.68 -7.98 33.17
C ALA A 12 -14.22 -6.81 34.04
N HIS A 13 -13.38 -5.84 34.37
CA HIS A 13 -13.77 -4.59 35.02
C HIS A 13 -13.32 -3.41 34.13
N SER A 14 -14.27 -2.80 33.41
CA SER A 14 -13.95 -1.67 32.53
C SER A 14 -13.54 -0.44 33.35
N HIS A 15 -12.49 0.24 32.90
CA HIS A 15 -11.96 1.48 33.44
C HIS A 15 -11.70 2.46 32.29
N LEU A 16 -11.90 3.76 32.51
CA LEU A 16 -11.63 4.78 31.49
C LEU A 16 -10.18 5.24 31.60
N GLN A 17 -9.44 5.12 30.49
CA GLN A 17 -8.10 5.66 30.33
C GLN A 17 -8.18 6.95 29.49
N THR A 18 -7.36 7.94 29.81
CA THR A 18 -7.28 9.21 29.10
C THR A 18 -6.17 9.16 28.06
N VAL A 19 -6.50 9.42 26.79
CA VAL A 19 -5.53 9.61 25.71
C VAL A 19 -5.35 11.10 25.49
N VAL A 20 -4.11 11.60 25.59
CA VAL A 20 -3.78 13.02 25.40
C VAL A 20 -3.14 13.20 24.02
N GLY A 21 -3.83 13.90 23.11
CA GLY A 21 -3.32 14.23 21.78
C GLY A 21 -2.74 15.66 21.71
N LYS A 22 -2.51 16.13 20.49
CA LYS A 22 -2.06 17.51 20.20
C LYS A 22 -2.78 18.10 18.97
N PRO A 23 -2.82 19.43 18.80
CA PRO A 23 -3.18 20.04 17.53
C PRO A 23 -2.21 19.60 16.42
N SER A 24 -2.70 19.44 15.20
CA SER A 24 -1.85 19.18 14.03
C SER A 24 -0.99 20.40 13.68
N PRO A 25 0.28 20.21 13.27
CA PRO A 25 1.11 21.31 12.77
C PRO A 25 0.59 21.87 11.44
N VAL A 26 -0.25 21.13 10.70
CA VAL A 26 -0.84 21.60 9.44
C VAL A 26 -1.94 22.64 9.69
N SER A 27 -2.76 22.43 10.72
CA SER A 27 -3.86 23.34 11.08
C SER A 27 -4.37 23.08 12.50
N PRO A 28 -4.68 24.12 13.30
CA PRO A 28 -5.32 23.96 14.61
C PRO A 28 -6.76 23.40 14.53
N ASP A 29 -7.32 23.32 13.33
CA ASP A 29 -8.63 22.70 13.07
C ASP A 29 -8.55 21.17 13.06
N LEU A 30 -7.35 20.61 13.18
CA LEU A 30 -7.10 19.17 13.24
C LEU A 30 -6.40 18.80 14.54
N GLU A 31 -6.72 17.61 15.03
CA GLU A 31 -6.12 16.99 16.22
C GLU A 31 -5.46 15.67 15.83
N GLU A 32 -4.30 15.42 16.42
CA GLU A 32 -3.49 14.23 16.22
C GLU A 32 -3.37 13.42 17.50
N PHE A 33 -3.52 12.10 17.36
CA PHE A 33 -3.26 11.12 18.41
C PHE A 33 -2.33 10.05 17.84
N ARG A 34 -1.13 9.97 18.38
CA ARG A 34 -0.01 9.20 17.83
C ARG A 34 0.41 8.10 18.80
N GLY A 35 0.97 7.01 18.26
CA GLY A 35 1.60 5.95 19.04
C GLY A 35 0.65 5.10 19.89
N ILE A 36 -0.67 5.19 19.69
CA ILE A 36 -1.63 4.41 20.48
C ILE A 36 -1.47 2.93 20.16
N PRO A 37 -1.09 2.07 21.13
CA PRO A 37 -0.87 0.65 20.86
C PRO A 37 -2.20 -0.08 20.69
N TYR A 38 -2.33 -0.84 19.60
CA TYR A 38 -3.54 -1.60 19.29
C TYR A 38 -3.40 -3.10 19.55
N GLY A 39 -2.16 -3.61 19.57
CA GLY A 39 -1.88 -5.03 19.69
C GLY A 39 -0.62 -5.31 20.50
N THR A 40 -0.44 -6.57 20.85
CA THR A 40 0.76 -7.08 21.53
C THR A 40 1.31 -8.29 20.80
N VAL A 41 2.64 -8.41 20.77
CA VAL A 41 3.38 -9.57 20.26
C VAL A 41 4.30 -10.03 21.37
N ASN A 42 4.17 -11.28 21.79
CA ASN A 42 4.95 -11.80 22.92
C ASN A 42 6.29 -12.40 22.49
N GLU A 43 6.36 -12.90 21.25
CA GLU A 43 7.54 -13.56 20.70
C GLU A 43 7.53 -13.46 19.17
N ARG A 44 8.72 -13.50 18.54
CA ARG A 44 8.83 -13.57 17.07
C ARG A 44 8.02 -14.73 16.49
N TRP A 45 7.36 -14.44 15.38
CA TRP A 45 6.55 -15.40 14.60
C TRP A 45 5.38 -16.01 15.39
N THR A 46 4.79 -15.18 16.25
CA THR A 46 3.49 -15.42 16.87
C THR A 46 2.47 -14.42 16.33
N HIS A 47 1.21 -14.86 16.27
CA HIS A 47 0.08 -13.99 15.92
C HIS A 47 -0.13 -12.92 17.00
N SER A 48 -0.39 -11.69 16.57
CA SER A 48 -0.68 -10.60 17.50
C SER A 48 -2.03 -10.81 18.20
N LEU A 49 -2.09 -10.29 19.42
CA LEU A 49 -3.29 -10.26 20.25
C LEU A 49 -3.81 -8.83 20.32
N LEU A 50 -5.13 -8.68 20.37
CA LEU A 50 -5.77 -7.40 20.60
C LEU A 50 -5.38 -6.85 21.97
N ARG A 51 -4.94 -5.60 21.99
CA ARG A 51 -4.67 -4.91 23.25
C ARG A 51 -5.97 -4.36 23.83
N THR A 52 -6.35 -4.85 25.01
CA THR A 52 -7.60 -4.49 25.71
C THR A 52 -7.46 -3.27 26.63
N ARG A 53 -6.23 -2.83 26.91
CA ARG A 53 -5.91 -1.63 27.71
C ARG A 53 -4.61 -0.97 27.27
N LEU A 54 -4.54 0.34 27.42
CA LEU A 54 -3.31 1.12 27.23
C LEU A 54 -2.31 0.82 28.36
N PRO A 55 -1.00 1.07 28.12
CA PRO A 55 0.05 0.88 29.13
C PRO A 55 -0.20 1.68 30.41
N ASP A 56 -0.74 2.89 30.28
CA ASP A 56 -0.95 3.85 31.37
C ASP A 56 -2.39 4.38 31.35
N ASP A 57 -2.91 4.77 32.52
CA ASP A 57 -4.25 5.38 32.65
C ASP A 57 -4.32 6.77 32.01
N VAL A 58 -3.19 7.45 31.89
CA VAL A 58 -3.03 8.66 31.08
C VAL A 58 -1.94 8.40 30.06
N PHE A 59 -2.35 8.16 28.81
CA PHE A 59 -1.44 7.85 27.71
C PHE A 59 -1.09 9.11 26.91
N ASP A 60 0.20 9.43 26.82
CA ASP A 60 0.73 10.54 26.01
C ASP A 60 0.78 10.15 24.53
N ALA A 61 -0.27 10.50 23.78
CA ALA A 61 -0.38 10.31 22.35
C ALA A 61 0.08 11.55 21.55
N THR A 62 0.90 12.43 22.14
CA THR A 62 1.47 13.60 21.43
C THR A 62 2.71 13.24 20.59
N LYS A 63 3.28 12.06 20.82
CA LYS A 63 4.54 11.57 20.23
C LYS A 63 4.28 10.35 19.37
N ASN A 64 5.12 10.17 18.35
CA ASN A 64 5.11 8.94 17.57
C ASN A 64 5.43 7.74 18.48
N GLY A 65 4.76 6.62 18.24
CA GLY A 65 5.17 5.34 18.79
C GLY A 65 6.32 4.75 17.98
N PRO A 66 6.92 3.64 18.44
CA PRO A 66 7.95 2.96 17.67
C PRO A 66 7.44 2.51 16.30
N LYS A 67 8.28 2.59 15.27
CA LYS A 67 8.00 1.93 13.98
C LYS A 67 8.50 0.49 14.00
N CYS A 68 8.01 -0.33 13.07
CA CYS A 68 8.46 -1.71 13.00
C CYS A 68 9.89 -1.79 12.42
N PRO A 69 10.74 -2.72 12.91
CA PRO A 69 12.12 -2.78 12.46
C PRO A 69 12.22 -3.13 10.98
N GLN A 70 13.08 -2.40 10.27
CA GLN A 70 13.16 -2.44 8.80
C GLN A 70 14.54 -1.99 8.31
N PRO A 71 14.93 -2.28 7.06
CA PRO A 71 16.20 -1.82 6.52
C PRO A 71 16.35 -0.30 6.60
N SER A 72 17.53 0.18 7.01
CA SER A 72 17.89 1.60 6.93
C SER A 72 18.13 1.97 5.47
N GLY A 73 17.11 2.50 4.80
CA GLY A 73 17.20 2.97 3.42
C GLY A 73 17.25 4.50 3.32
N PRO A 74 17.77 5.07 2.22
CA PRO A 74 17.59 6.49 1.96
C PRO A 74 16.09 6.80 1.91
N ASN A 75 15.75 8.02 2.32
CA ASN A 75 14.39 8.54 2.29
C ASN A 75 13.68 8.22 0.95
N ASN A 76 12.51 7.59 1.01
CA ASN A 76 11.68 7.25 -0.16
C ASN A 76 11.29 8.48 -0.99
N SER A 77 11.50 9.71 -0.50
CA SER A 77 11.31 10.95 -1.25
C SER A 77 12.18 11.03 -2.52
N ARG A 78 13.28 10.28 -2.61
CA ARG A 78 14.11 10.19 -3.82
C ARG A 78 13.32 9.74 -5.05
N THR A 79 12.40 8.78 -4.91
CA THR A 79 11.59 8.30 -6.05
C THR A 79 10.63 9.38 -6.54
N PHE A 80 10.21 10.25 -5.63
CA PHE A 80 9.40 11.42 -5.93
C PHE A 80 10.22 12.60 -6.44
N GLN A 81 11.55 12.57 -6.38
CA GLN A 81 12.41 13.70 -6.77
C GLN A 81 12.03 14.96 -6.00
N SER A 82 11.78 14.80 -4.69
CA SER A 82 11.52 15.86 -3.74
C SER A 82 11.94 15.39 -2.34
N TYR A 83 11.74 16.20 -1.29
CA TYR A 83 12.12 15.82 0.07
C TYR A 83 11.10 16.24 1.11
N LEU A 84 10.83 15.30 2.01
CA LEU A 84 10.13 15.52 3.26
C LEU A 84 10.98 14.95 4.39
N PRO A 85 11.14 15.67 5.50
CA PRO A 85 11.88 15.14 6.65
C PRO A 85 11.11 13.96 7.24
N PHE A 86 11.80 12.84 7.43
CA PHE A 86 11.24 11.70 8.13
C PHE A 86 11.38 11.89 9.64
N PRO A 87 10.41 11.44 10.43
CA PRO A 87 10.53 11.47 11.88
C PRO A 87 11.65 10.51 12.34
N ASP A 88 12.36 10.90 13.40
CA ASP A 88 13.38 10.06 14.06
C ASP A 88 12.70 9.07 15.02
N ASP A 89 11.89 8.19 14.45
CA ASP A 89 11.12 7.21 15.19
C ASP A 89 12.00 6.02 15.56
N ILE A 90 11.99 5.64 16.85
CA ILE A 90 12.67 4.43 17.33
C ILE A 90 12.03 3.18 16.73
N GLU A 91 12.83 2.13 16.56
CA GLU A 91 12.35 0.82 16.11
C GLU A 91 12.13 -0.11 17.31
N SER A 92 11.00 -0.83 17.34
CA SER A 92 10.74 -1.87 18.35
C SER A 92 10.01 -3.05 17.73
N GLU A 93 10.51 -4.27 17.95
CA GLU A 93 9.87 -5.50 17.46
C GLU A 93 8.50 -5.76 18.10
N PHE A 94 8.32 -5.35 19.37
CA PHE A 94 7.19 -5.76 20.20
C PHE A 94 6.23 -4.60 20.51
N ASP A 95 6.68 -3.35 20.34
CA ASP A 95 5.88 -2.15 20.61
C ASP A 95 5.48 -1.38 19.34
N CYS A 96 5.87 -1.86 18.15
CA CYS A 96 5.54 -1.17 16.91
C CYS A 96 4.08 -1.29 16.46
N LEU A 97 3.26 -2.13 17.10
CA LEU A 97 1.85 -2.27 16.77
C LEU A 97 1.03 -1.11 17.34
N ASN A 98 1.13 0.05 16.69
CA ASN A 98 0.48 1.29 17.09
C ASN A 98 -0.16 2.05 15.92
N LEU A 99 -0.97 3.04 16.27
CA LEU A 99 -1.84 3.81 15.36
C LEU A 99 -1.42 5.29 15.33
N PHE A 100 -1.67 5.94 14.20
CA PHE A 100 -1.68 7.39 14.06
C PHE A 100 -3.08 7.84 13.60
N THR A 101 -3.79 8.58 14.44
CA THR A 101 -5.15 9.07 14.18
C THR A 101 -5.16 10.58 13.99
N ILE A 102 -5.85 11.05 12.95
CA ILE A 102 -6.15 12.46 12.72
C ILE A 102 -7.66 12.64 12.65
N ARG A 103 -8.18 13.66 13.34
CA ARG A 103 -9.58 14.07 13.27
C ARG A 103 -9.71 15.60 13.21
N PRO A 104 -10.83 16.14 12.69
CA PRO A 104 -11.19 17.53 12.92
C PRO A 104 -11.38 17.82 14.41
N SER A 105 -10.97 19.00 14.86
CA SER A 105 -11.20 19.43 16.23
C SER A 105 -12.68 19.70 16.47
N ASP A 106 -13.10 19.58 17.74
CA ASP A 106 -14.47 19.85 18.16
C ASP A 106 -14.96 21.25 17.72
N ASP A 107 -14.10 22.27 17.84
CA ASP A 107 -14.44 23.64 17.44
C ASP A 107 -14.57 23.77 15.92
N ALA A 108 -13.72 23.08 15.17
CA ALA A 108 -13.80 23.07 13.72
C ALA A 108 -15.09 22.38 13.23
N LEU A 109 -15.48 21.27 13.87
CA LEU A 109 -16.76 20.60 13.63
C LEU A 109 -17.95 21.52 13.94
N ARG A 110 -17.96 22.19 15.10
CA ARG A 110 -19.03 23.13 15.48
C ARG A 110 -19.17 24.28 14.49
N ARG A 111 -18.06 24.87 14.05
CA ARG A 111 -18.06 25.93 13.01
C ARG A 111 -18.63 25.46 11.68
N ARG A 112 -18.57 24.16 11.40
CA ARG A 112 -19.14 23.52 10.20
C ARG A 112 -20.54 22.94 10.41
N GLY A 113 -21.17 23.20 11.56
CA GLY A 113 -22.53 22.75 11.87
C GLY A 113 -22.65 21.29 12.30
N PHE A 114 -21.54 20.66 12.70
CA PHE A 114 -21.53 19.33 13.30
C PHE A 114 -21.51 19.44 14.82
N ASP A 115 -22.24 18.57 15.50
CA ASP A 115 -22.17 18.42 16.96
C ASP A 115 -21.17 17.31 17.30
N PRO A 116 -20.00 17.61 17.91
CA PRO A 116 -19.00 16.59 18.24
C PRO A 116 -19.50 15.48 19.18
N ALA A 117 -20.54 15.75 19.98
CA ALA A 117 -21.07 14.76 20.92
C ALA A 117 -21.93 13.68 20.22
N THR A 118 -22.53 14.01 19.07
CA THR A 118 -23.50 13.14 18.38
C THR A 118 -23.11 12.80 16.95
N SER A 119 -22.25 13.59 16.31
CA SER A 119 -21.77 13.36 14.96
C SER A 119 -20.83 12.14 14.94
N ARG A 120 -21.27 11.06 14.29
CA ARG A 120 -20.47 9.84 14.09
C ARG A 120 -19.85 9.89 12.70
N LEU A 121 -18.57 10.27 12.63
CA LEU A 121 -17.87 10.55 11.38
C LEU A 121 -17.44 9.25 10.65
N PRO A 122 -17.47 9.20 9.31
CA PRO A 122 -16.81 8.15 8.55
C PRO A 122 -15.33 8.02 8.91
N VAL A 123 -14.81 6.80 8.86
CA VAL A 123 -13.42 6.49 9.23
C VAL A 123 -12.71 5.88 8.04
N LEU A 124 -11.55 6.41 7.67
CA LEU A 124 -10.62 5.76 6.75
C LEU A 124 -9.46 5.15 7.54
N VAL A 125 -9.30 3.84 7.49
CA VAL A 125 -8.10 3.17 7.98
C VAL A 125 -7.13 3.02 6.81
N TYR A 126 -5.96 3.64 6.89
CA TYR A 126 -4.95 3.60 5.84
C TYR A 126 -3.86 2.56 6.17
N ILE A 127 -3.63 1.64 5.24
CA ILE A 127 -2.60 0.59 5.32
C ILE A 127 -1.49 0.99 4.34
N HIS A 128 -0.31 1.31 4.87
CA HIS A 128 0.79 1.80 4.06
C HIS A 128 1.38 0.72 3.14
N GLY A 129 2.07 1.17 2.08
CA GLY A 129 2.82 0.33 1.15
C GLY A 129 4.21 -0.03 1.65
N GLY A 130 5.16 -0.24 0.72
CA GLY A 130 6.57 -0.53 1.03
C GLY A 130 6.95 -2.00 0.91
N GLY A 131 6.29 -2.73 0.00
CA GLY A 131 6.70 -4.09 -0.39
C GLY A 131 6.61 -5.14 0.71
N LEU A 132 5.80 -4.89 1.75
CA LEU A 132 5.78 -5.64 3.02
C LEU A 132 7.12 -5.61 3.78
N ALA A 133 8.06 -4.74 3.41
CA ALA A 133 9.44 -4.73 3.91
C ALA A 133 9.82 -3.47 4.68
N PHE A 134 9.20 -2.33 4.35
CA PHE A 134 9.44 -1.03 4.97
C PHE A 134 8.17 -0.17 5.00
N GLY A 135 8.23 0.97 5.67
CA GLY A 135 7.15 1.94 5.83
C GLY A 135 6.73 2.12 7.30
N ALA A 136 6.07 3.23 7.59
CA ALA A 136 5.43 3.49 8.86
C ALA A 136 4.14 4.31 8.71
N ALA A 137 3.23 4.19 9.68
CA ALA A 137 1.99 4.98 9.77
C ALA A 137 2.24 6.50 9.75
N THR A 138 3.41 6.92 10.22
CA THR A 138 3.84 8.30 10.41
C THR A 138 4.73 8.83 9.29
N ASP A 139 4.98 8.04 8.23
CA ASP A 139 5.79 8.52 7.11
C ASP A 139 5.10 9.72 6.42
N PRO A 140 5.84 10.79 6.12
CA PRO A 140 5.27 12.08 5.72
C PRO A 140 4.61 12.06 4.34
N MET A 141 4.89 11.04 3.54
CA MET A 141 4.40 10.90 2.16
C MET A 141 2.92 10.51 2.06
N TRP A 142 2.37 10.01 3.16
CA TRP A 142 0.95 9.69 3.29
C TRP A 142 0.39 10.25 4.60
N ASP A 143 0.90 11.39 5.04
CA ASP A 143 0.31 12.12 6.16
C ASP A 143 -1.12 12.54 5.77
N PRO A 144 -2.15 12.10 6.51
CA PRO A 144 -3.52 12.33 6.11
C PRO A 144 -4.06 13.71 6.46
N SER A 145 -3.26 14.61 7.05
CA SER A 145 -3.74 15.90 7.57
C SER A 145 -4.45 16.73 6.51
N ARG A 146 -3.86 16.87 5.32
CA ARG A 146 -4.44 17.66 4.23
C ARG A 146 -5.68 17.00 3.62
N PHE A 147 -5.69 15.67 3.57
CA PHE A 147 -6.88 14.92 3.15
C PHE A 147 -8.06 15.10 4.14
N VAL A 148 -7.80 15.03 5.45
CA VAL A 148 -8.81 15.32 6.49
C VAL A 148 -9.25 16.78 6.41
N MET A 149 -8.31 17.71 6.17
CA MET A 149 -8.63 19.12 6.00
C MET A 149 -9.60 19.35 4.82
N ARG A 150 -9.31 18.74 3.66
CA ARG A 150 -10.19 18.78 2.48
C ARG A 150 -11.57 18.24 2.78
N SER A 151 -11.67 17.16 3.57
CA SER A 151 -12.97 16.60 3.99
C SER A 151 -13.80 17.59 4.80
N LEU A 152 -13.15 18.34 5.71
CA LEU A 152 -13.81 19.36 6.51
C LEU A 152 -14.23 20.57 5.65
N GLU A 153 -13.39 21.00 4.71
CA GLU A 153 -13.67 22.12 3.81
C GLU A 153 -14.90 21.88 2.92
N ARG A 154 -15.03 20.66 2.38
CA ARG A 154 -16.23 20.21 1.65
C ARG A 154 -17.46 20.05 2.56
N GLY A 155 -17.27 19.98 3.88
CA GLY A 155 -18.34 19.69 4.82
C GLY A 155 -18.75 18.21 4.84
N SER A 156 -17.86 17.28 4.48
CA SER A 156 -18.01 15.84 4.69
C SER A 156 -16.85 15.32 5.56
N PRO A 157 -16.72 15.82 6.81
CA PRO A 157 -15.59 15.51 7.67
C PRO A 157 -15.45 14.00 7.91
N ILE A 158 -14.21 13.53 7.87
CA ILE A 158 -13.84 12.14 8.18
C ILE A 158 -12.78 12.09 9.28
N ILE A 159 -12.56 10.91 9.82
CA ILE A 159 -11.41 10.58 10.66
C ILE A 159 -10.50 9.63 9.88
N THR A 160 -9.18 9.78 10.01
CA THR A 160 -8.21 8.84 9.42
C THR A 160 -7.43 8.13 10.52
N VAL A 161 -7.16 6.84 10.33
CA VAL A 161 -6.32 6.02 11.20
C VAL A 161 -5.27 5.29 10.34
N SER A 162 -4.02 5.73 10.42
CA SER A 162 -2.89 5.02 9.81
C SER A 162 -2.33 3.99 10.80
N ILE A 163 -1.96 2.80 10.31
CA ILE A 163 -1.53 1.69 11.17
C ILE A 163 -0.10 1.25 10.85
N ASN A 164 0.69 0.96 11.88
CA ASN A 164 1.91 0.19 11.76
C ASN A 164 1.57 -1.31 11.83
N TYR A 165 2.26 -2.16 11.08
CA TYR A 165 2.13 -3.61 11.14
C TYR A 165 3.51 -4.25 10.94
N ARG A 166 3.76 -5.47 11.44
CA ARG A 166 5.10 -6.07 11.30
C ARG A 166 5.44 -6.30 9.83
N LEU A 167 6.69 -5.99 9.48
CA LEU A 167 7.24 -6.02 8.13
C LEU A 167 8.35 -7.06 8.01
N ASN A 168 8.79 -7.29 6.79
CA ASN A 168 9.91 -8.16 6.42
C ASN A 168 9.77 -9.54 7.11
N PHE A 169 10.87 -10.18 7.49
CA PHE A 169 10.84 -11.44 8.21
C PHE A 169 10.12 -11.38 9.56
N PHE A 170 9.91 -10.21 10.19
CA PHE A 170 9.16 -10.15 11.45
C PHE A 170 7.66 -10.40 11.25
N GLY A 171 7.11 -9.90 10.15
CA GLY A 171 5.68 -10.05 9.80
C GLY A 171 5.40 -11.19 8.82
N PHE A 172 6.37 -11.55 7.98
CA PHE A 172 6.13 -12.38 6.80
C PHE A 172 7.16 -13.52 6.63
N ALA A 173 7.99 -13.81 7.64
CA ALA A 173 8.72 -15.08 7.64
C ALA A 173 7.73 -16.24 7.72
N ALA A 174 7.97 -17.22 6.86
CA ALA A 174 7.17 -18.42 6.77
C ALA A 174 8.10 -19.60 6.52
N SER A 175 7.86 -20.67 7.25
CA SER A 175 8.54 -21.95 7.06
C SER A 175 7.79 -23.06 7.76
N THR A 176 8.07 -24.29 7.34
CA THR A 176 7.62 -25.49 8.01
C THR A 176 8.18 -25.57 9.44
N ASP A 177 9.37 -25.02 9.71
CA ASP A 177 9.94 -24.93 11.06
C ASP A 177 9.05 -24.07 11.98
N ILE A 178 8.62 -22.89 11.51
CA ILE A 178 7.71 -22.00 12.23
C ILE A 178 6.38 -22.72 12.49
N LEU A 179 5.75 -23.32 11.46
CA LEU A 179 4.45 -23.98 11.59
C LEU A 179 4.45 -25.18 12.55
N ARG A 180 5.56 -25.93 12.62
CA ARG A 180 5.71 -27.07 13.54
C ARG A 180 5.91 -26.64 15.00
N SER A 181 6.49 -25.46 15.22
CA SER A 181 6.69 -24.92 16.57
C SER A 181 5.41 -24.37 17.22
N GLN A 182 4.37 -24.12 16.42
CA GLN A 182 3.14 -23.51 16.89
C GLN A 182 2.26 -24.48 17.69
N ASN A 183 1.67 -23.97 18.77
CA ASN A 183 0.73 -24.75 19.58
C ASN A 183 -0.55 -25.08 18.77
N PRO A 184 -0.94 -26.36 18.63
CA PRO A 184 -2.14 -26.77 17.91
C PRO A 184 -3.46 -26.21 18.44
N THR A 185 -3.48 -25.74 19.69
CA THR A 185 -4.67 -25.19 20.37
C THR A 185 -4.81 -23.68 20.22
N SER A 186 -3.81 -22.99 19.67
CA SER A 186 -3.85 -21.56 19.35
C SER A 186 -4.08 -21.30 17.86
N LEU A 187 -4.32 -20.05 17.47
CA LEU A 187 -4.32 -19.65 16.06
C LEU A 187 -2.97 -20.06 15.42
N ARG A 188 -3.04 -20.83 14.34
CA ARG A 188 -1.87 -21.32 13.60
C ARG A 188 -1.70 -20.54 12.29
N GLY A 189 -0.60 -20.79 11.61
CA GLY A 189 -0.28 -20.19 10.32
C GLY A 189 0.77 -19.10 10.41
N VAL A 190 1.14 -18.59 9.25
CA VAL A 190 2.14 -17.53 9.07
C VAL A 190 1.41 -16.22 8.72
N ASN A 191 1.98 -15.36 7.87
CA ASN A 191 1.34 -14.12 7.43
C ASN A 191 0.98 -13.16 8.60
N PHE A 192 1.83 -13.13 9.63
CA PHE A 192 1.61 -12.41 10.89
C PHE A 192 1.32 -10.91 10.68
N GLY A 193 1.94 -10.27 9.69
CA GLY A 193 1.69 -8.87 9.36
C GLY A 193 0.24 -8.60 8.93
N PHE A 194 -0.42 -9.53 8.21
CA PHE A 194 -1.84 -9.38 7.87
C PHE A 194 -2.74 -9.59 9.10
N ARG A 195 -2.35 -10.48 10.03
CA ARG A 195 -3.03 -10.60 11.33
C ARG A 195 -2.91 -9.31 12.14
N ASP A 196 -1.74 -8.67 12.16
CA ASP A 196 -1.55 -7.38 12.85
C ASP A 196 -2.54 -6.32 12.33
N GLN A 197 -2.66 -6.21 11.01
CA GLN A 197 -3.61 -5.29 10.39
C GLN A 197 -5.06 -5.62 10.78
N LYS A 198 -5.43 -6.91 10.82
CA LYS A 198 -6.76 -7.33 11.27
C LYS A 198 -7.03 -6.96 12.72
N VAL A 199 -6.04 -7.13 13.60
CA VAL A 199 -6.13 -6.71 15.01
C VAL A 199 -6.27 -5.18 15.12
N ALA A 200 -5.60 -4.42 14.26
CA ALA A 200 -5.79 -2.97 14.19
C ALA A 200 -7.21 -2.59 13.76
N LEU A 201 -7.78 -3.27 12.75
CA LEU A 201 -9.17 -3.07 12.32
C LEU A 201 -10.17 -3.43 13.42
N GLU A 202 -9.90 -4.50 14.19
CA GLU A 202 -10.70 -4.86 15.36
C GLU A 202 -10.62 -3.79 16.45
N TRP A 203 -9.42 -3.26 16.72
CA TRP A 203 -9.23 -2.16 17.66
C TRP A 203 -10.00 -0.92 17.23
N VAL A 204 -9.91 -0.52 15.95
CA VAL A 204 -10.66 0.61 15.40
C VAL A 204 -12.16 0.38 15.57
N SER A 205 -12.66 -0.82 15.25
CA SER A 205 -14.08 -1.16 15.40
C SER A 205 -14.58 -0.99 16.84
N ARG A 206 -13.74 -1.24 17.85
CA ARG A 206 -14.11 -1.12 19.27
C ARG A 206 -13.97 0.30 19.81
N ASN A 207 -12.96 1.03 19.35
CA ASN A 207 -12.47 2.22 20.05
C ASN A 207 -12.73 3.53 19.30
N ILE A 208 -12.95 3.51 17.98
CA ILE A 208 -13.02 4.75 17.18
C ILE A 208 -14.21 5.63 17.54
N GLY A 209 -15.25 5.06 18.16
CA GLY A 209 -16.37 5.82 18.71
C GLY A 209 -15.96 6.87 19.74
N ALA A 210 -14.89 6.63 20.51
CA ALA A 210 -14.34 7.58 21.47
C ALA A 210 -13.67 8.79 20.80
N PHE A 211 -13.18 8.61 19.57
CA PHE A 211 -12.57 9.66 18.76
C PHE A 211 -13.60 10.47 17.94
N GLY A 212 -14.89 10.13 18.04
CA GLY A 212 -15.97 10.74 17.23
C GLY A 212 -16.27 9.99 15.93
N GLY A 213 -15.64 8.83 15.71
CA GLY A 213 -15.87 8.01 14.52
C GLY A 213 -17.12 7.12 14.63
N ASP A 214 -17.58 6.66 13.48
CA ASP A 214 -18.63 5.65 13.36
C ASP A 214 -17.99 4.29 13.04
N PRO A 215 -18.00 3.31 13.99
CA PRO A 215 -17.47 1.99 13.71
C PRO A 215 -18.27 1.26 12.61
N GLY A 216 -19.50 1.67 12.28
CA GLY A 216 -20.28 1.13 11.15
C GLY A 216 -19.95 1.75 9.78
N ARG A 217 -19.17 2.85 9.75
CA ARG A 217 -18.79 3.57 8.51
C ARG A 217 -17.27 3.59 8.31
N VAL A 218 -16.62 2.46 8.60
CA VAL A 218 -15.19 2.24 8.35
C VAL A 218 -14.94 1.88 6.88
N SER A 219 -14.00 2.56 6.25
CA SER A 219 -13.40 2.23 4.97
C SER A 219 -11.93 1.88 5.19
N ILE A 220 -11.38 0.95 4.41
CA ILE A 220 -9.95 0.68 4.37
C ILE A 220 -9.38 1.17 3.04
N GLY A 221 -8.16 1.69 3.05
CA GLY A 221 -7.45 2.14 1.86
C GLY A 221 -5.97 1.81 1.94
N GLY A 222 -5.33 1.59 0.80
CA GLY A 222 -3.89 1.32 0.77
C GLY A 222 -3.30 1.38 -0.62
N GLN A 223 -1.98 1.52 -0.65
CA GLN A 223 -1.18 1.65 -1.87
C GLN A 223 -0.14 0.53 -1.95
N SER A 224 0.10 -0.03 -3.13
CA SER A 224 1.10 -1.09 -3.35
C SER A 224 0.86 -2.31 -2.45
N ALA A 225 1.83 -2.69 -1.62
CA ALA A 225 1.68 -3.72 -0.60
C ALA A 225 0.53 -3.47 0.40
N GLY A 226 0.19 -2.20 0.65
CA GLY A 226 -0.99 -1.80 1.43
C GLY A 226 -2.29 -2.07 0.67
N SER A 227 -2.30 -1.89 -0.66
CA SER A 227 -3.43 -2.27 -1.51
C SER A 227 -3.60 -3.79 -1.61
N LEU A 228 -2.50 -4.54 -1.68
CA LEU A 228 -2.52 -6.00 -1.52
C LEU A 228 -3.11 -6.40 -0.17
N SER A 229 -2.74 -5.71 0.91
CA SER A 229 -3.29 -5.94 2.25
C SER A 229 -4.80 -5.68 2.28
N VAL A 230 -5.25 -4.57 1.69
CA VAL A 230 -6.69 -4.27 1.50
C VAL A 230 -7.39 -5.39 0.73
N ASN A 231 -6.77 -5.94 -0.32
CA ASN A 231 -7.34 -7.05 -1.08
C ASN A 231 -7.49 -8.32 -0.24
N ILE A 232 -6.52 -8.65 0.61
CA ILE A 232 -6.58 -9.80 1.53
C ILE A 232 -7.74 -9.65 2.52
N HIS A 233 -7.87 -8.48 3.15
CA HIS A 233 -8.99 -8.20 4.07
C HIS A 233 -10.33 -8.22 3.35
N LEU A 234 -10.39 -7.74 2.10
CA LEU A 234 -11.59 -7.81 1.25
C LEU A 234 -11.98 -9.26 0.96
N LEU A 235 -11.02 -10.11 0.58
CA LEU A 235 -11.29 -11.53 0.31
C LEU A 235 -11.81 -12.25 1.55
N GLU A 236 -11.27 -11.94 2.73
CA GLU A 236 -11.78 -12.46 3.99
C GLU A 236 -13.19 -11.97 4.28
N ALA A 237 -13.46 -10.67 4.10
CA ALA A 237 -14.79 -10.10 4.31
C ALA A 237 -15.85 -10.67 3.35
N GLU A 238 -15.47 -11.00 2.10
CA GLU A 238 -16.36 -11.66 1.15
C GLU A 238 -16.65 -13.11 1.55
N ALA A 239 -15.69 -13.79 2.18
CA ALA A 239 -15.83 -15.15 2.70
C ALA A 239 -16.61 -15.21 4.03
N LYS A 240 -16.55 -14.15 4.84
CA LYS A 240 -17.21 -14.00 6.16
C LYS A 240 -18.07 -12.73 6.22
N PRO A 241 -19.12 -12.61 5.37
CA PRO A 241 -19.91 -11.39 5.19
C PRO A 241 -20.74 -10.99 6.43
N GLU A 242 -20.88 -11.87 7.41
CA GLU A 242 -21.57 -11.63 8.68
C GLU A 242 -20.73 -10.83 9.70
N THR A 243 -19.39 -10.83 9.57
CA THR A 243 -18.47 -10.14 10.49
C THR A 243 -17.52 -9.12 9.82
N PRO A 244 -17.92 -8.32 8.81
CA PRO A 244 -16.98 -7.49 8.06
C PRO A 244 -16.55 -6.28 8.88
N LEU A 245 -15.26 -6.07 9.13
CA LEU A 245 -14.75 -4.95 9.94
C LEU A 245 -14.90 -3.57 9.27
N PHE A 246 -15.14 -3.55 7.96
CA PHE A 246 -15.27 -2.35 7.15
C PHE A 246 -16.43 -2.48 6.15
N ARG A 247 -16.79 -1.38 5.51
CA ARG A 247 -17.84 -1.33 4.48
C ARG A 247 -17.34 -0.92 3.10
N ARG A 248 -16.12 -0.37 3.00
CA ARG A 248 -15.49 -0.02 1.72
C ARG A 248 -14.00 -0.32 1.69
N ALA A 249 -13.47 -0.58 0.51
CA ALA A 249 -12.08 -0.86 0.23
C ALA A 249 -11.56 0.01 -0.92
N ILE A 250 -10.42 0.67 -0.74
CA ILE A 250 -9.73 1.44 -1.79
C ILE A 250 -8.36 0.83 -2.06
N MET A 251 -8.12 0.45 -3.31
CA MET A 251 -6.97 -0.32 -3.76
C MET A 251 -6.17 0.45 -4.81
N GLN A 252 -5.02 1.00 -4.44
CA GLN A 252 -4.12 1.71 -5.36
C GLN A 252 -2.94 0.82 -5.73
N SER A 253 -2.83 0.44 -7.00
CA SER A 253 -1.62 -0.20 -7.54
C SER A 253 -1.22 -1.48 -6.82
N GLY A 254 -2.19 -2.31 -6.42
CA GLY A 254 -1.88 -3.60 -5.81
C GLY A 254 -3.09 -4.50 -5.56
N ALA A 255 -2.84 -5.80 -5.70
CA ALA A 255 -3.74 -6.89 -5.36
C ALA A 255 -2.87 -8.10 -4.99
N ILE A 256 -3.47 -9.20 -4.52
CA ILE A 256 -2.74 -10.35 -3.98
C ILE A 256 -1.54 -10.81 -4.85
N GLY A 257 -1.71 -10.82 -6.18
CA GLY A 257 -0.71 -11.27 -7.17
C GLY A 257 0.61 -10.48 -7.24
N ILE A 258 0.71 -9.30 -6.63
CA ILE A 258 1.92 -8.46 -6.73
C ILE A 258 3.07 -8.97 -5.83
N LEU A 259 2.74 -9.59 -4.69
CA LEU A 259 3.70 -10.07 -3.68
C LEU A 259 3.24 -11.42 -3.09
N GLY A 260 2.79 -12.32 -3.97
CA GLY A 260 2.37 -13.67 -3.61
C GLY A 260 0.96 -14.05 -4.11
N PRO A 261 0.28 -15.01 -3.47
CA PRO A 261 0.85 -15.85 -2.45
C PRO A 261 1.82 -16.88 -3.08
N ILE A 262 2.94 -17.16 -2.42
CA ILE A 262 3.86 -18.22 -2.85
C ILE A 262 3.53 -19.53 -2.11
N PRO A 263 3.84 -20.70 -2.69
CA PRO A 263 3.75 -21.96 -1.97
C PRO A 263 4.70 -22.00 -0.77
N MET A 264 4.35 -22.77 0.27
CA MET A 264 5.20 -22.96 1.45
C MET A 264 6.62 -23.46 1.09
N GLU A 265 6.78 -24.25 0.03
CA GLU A 265 8.09 -24.73 -0.42
C GLU A 265 9.06 -23.58 -0.79
N GLU A 266 8.55 -22.53 -1.45
CA GLU A 266 9.35 -21.36 -1.81
C GLU A 266 9.68 -20.50 -0.56
N ALA A 267 8.75 -20.46 0.39
CA ALA A 267 9.01 -19.84 1.69
C ALA A 267 10.09 -20.58 2.48
N ASP A 268 10.07 -21.92 2.49
CA ASP A 268 11.10 -22.76 3.11
C ASP A 268 12.49 -22.54 2.48
N LYS A 269 12.59 -22.33 1.16
CA LYS A 269 13.85 -21.96 0.49
C LYS A 269 14.38 -20.61 0.98
N THR A 270 13.50 -19.62 1.12
CA THR A 270 13.86 -18.29 1.64
C THR A 270 14.29 -18.36 3.10
N TRP A 271 13.58 -19.13 3.92
CA TRP A 271 13.93 -19.39 5.32
C TRP A 271 15.28 -20.08 5.46
N ALA A 272 15.55 -21.12 4.68
CA ALA A 272 16.84 -21.82 4.68
C ALA A 272 18.00 -20.91 4.25
N ALA A 273 17.77 -20.03 3.28
CA ALA A 273 18.76 -19.03 2.86
C ALA A 273 19.04 -18.01 3.98
N LEU A 274 18.01 -17.55 4.70
CA LEU A 274 18.19 -16.70 5.88
C LEU A 274 18.98 -17.42 6.98
N CYS A 275 18.62 -18.67 7.31
CA CYS A 275 19.33 -19.51 8.29
C CYS A 275 20.82 -19.59 7.95
N LYS A 276 21.14 -19.90 6.69
CA LYS A 276 22.51 -19.99 6.19
C LYS A 276 23.26 -18.67 6.31
N THR A 277 22.64 -17.54 5.94
CA THR A 277 23.24 -16.20 6.09
C THR A 277 23.48 -15.85 7.56
N CYS A 278 22.66 -16.38 8.46
CA CYS A 278 22.82 -16.23 9.91
C CYS A 278 23.82 -17.25 10.52
N ASN A 279 24.55 -18.03 9.71
CA ASN A 279 25.46 -19.08 10.14
C ASN A 279 24.81 -20.20 10.96
N VAL A 280 23.54 -20.52 10.68
CA VAL A 280 22.85 -21.69 11.22
C VAL A 280 23.02 -22.87 10.25
N ASP A 281 23.59 -23.97 10.73
CA ASP A 281 23.88 -25.17 9.92
C ASP A 281 22.59 -25.80 9.37
N SER A 282 22.61 -26.28 8.12
CA SER A 282 21.50 -26.98 7.48
C SER A 282 21.13 -28.28 8.17
N GLU A 283 22.09 -28.94 8.84
CA GLU A 283 21.87 -30.18 9.60
C GLU A 283 21.22 -29.93 10.97
N THR A 284 21.14 -28.66 11.40
CA THR A 284 20.45 -28.26 12.63
C THR A 284 18.98 -28.62 12.54
N SER A 285 18.40 -29.21 13.60
CA SER A 285 16.98 -29.55 13.63
C SER A 285 16.10 -28.29 13.47
N GLY A 286 14.90 -28.42 12.91
CA GLY A 286 14.03 -27.27 12.65
C GLY A 286 13.72 -26.42 13.88
N GLN A 287 13.54 -27.05 15.04
CA GLN A 287 13.32 -26.34 16.30
C GLN A 287 14.58 -25.60 16.77
N ASP A 288 15.75 -26.25 16.69
CA ASP A 288 17.02 -25.62 17.08
C ASP A 288 17.36 -24.44 16.16
N ARG A 289 17.06 -24.54 14.84
CA ARG A 289 17.20 -23.41 13.90
C ARG A 289 16.37 -22.23 14.34
N LEU A 290 15.10 -22.45 14.66
CA LEU A 290 14.18 -21.42 15.12
C LEU A 290 14.68 -20.75 16.40
N ASP A 291 15.10 -21.55 17.38
CA ASP A 291 15.58 -21.06 18.68
C ASP A 291 16.88 -20.25 18.57
N LEU A 292 17.77 -20.61 17.63
CA LEU A 292 18.98 -19.83 17.34
C LEU A 292 18.63 -18.48 16.72
N ILE A 293 17.75 -18.45 15.71
CA ILE A 293 17.39 -17.20 15.01
C ILE A 293 16.59 -16.27 15.91
N ARG A 294 15.73 -16.79 16.80
CA ARG A 294 15.02 -15.98 17.81
C ARG A 294 15.95 -15.19 18.73
N LYS A 295 17.17 -15.68 19.00
CA LYS A 295 18.14 -15.02 19.87
C LYS A 295 18.95 -13.92 19.18
N LEU A 296 18.92 -13.85 17.85
CA LEU A 296 19.66 -12.83 17.12
C LEU A 296 19.03 -11.44 17.30
N PRO A 297 19.81 -10.35 17.41
CA PRO A 297 19.24 -9.00 17.42
C PRO A 297 18.47 -8.68 16.14
N ALA A 298 17.44 -7.82 16.23
CA ALA A 298 16.67 -7.35 15.06
C ALA A 298 17.56 -6.84 13.92
N THR A 299 18.54 -6.00 14.26
CA THR A 299 19.48 -5.40 13.32
C THR A 299 20.29 -6.44 12.55
N ALA A 300 20.80 -7.47 13.24
CA ALA A 300 21.55 -8.57 12.63
C ALA A 300 20.69 -9.36 11.63
N LEU A 301 19.40 -9.57 11.94
CA LEU A 301 18.48 -10.25 11.03
C LEU A 301 18.09 -9.38 9.83
N ILE A 302 17.92 -8.07 10.02
CA ILE A 302 17.69 -7.12 8.91
C ILE A 302 18.89 -7.11 7.96
N GLU A 303 20.11 -7.05 8.49
CA GLU A 303 21.34 -7.14 7.69
C GLU A 303 21.46 -8.48 6.96
N ALA A 304 21.10 -9.58 7.61
CA ALA A 304 21.11 -10.91 7.00
C ALA A 304 20.08 -11.00 5.87
N ALA A 305 18.86 -10.52 6.09
CA ALA A 305 17.81 -10.46 5.08
C ALA A 305 18.22 -9.60 3.88
N GLY A 306 18.87 -8.45 4.11
CA GLY A 306 19.35 -7.56 3.05
C GLY A 306 20.40 -8.18 2.12
N LYS A 307 21.10 -9.24 2.56
CA LYS A 307 22.07 -9.97 1.73
C LYS A 307 21.42 -11.01 0.81
N LEU A 308 20.12 -11.28 0.98
CA LEU A 308 19.41 -12.26 0.17
C LEU A 308 19.08 -11.66 -1.22
N ARG A 309 19.81 -12.11 -2.25
CA ARG A 309 19.67 -11.66 -3.66
C ARG A 309 18.23 -11.67 -4.21
N LEU A 310 17.34 -12.47 -3.63
CA LEU A 310 15.92 -12.60 -4.01
C LEU A 310 14.97 -12.61 -2.80
N GLY A 311 15.47 -12.40 -1.57
CA GLY A 311 14.79 -12.74 -0.32
C GLY A 311 13.77 -11.70 0.13
N ARG A 312 12.70 -11.54 -0.66
CA ARG A 312 11.48 -10.87 -0.19
C ARG A 312 10.67 -11.86 0.63
N PHE A 313 10.15 -11.40 1.76
CA PHE A 313 9.19 -12.15 2.56
C PHE A 313 7.79 -11.78 2.07
N LEU A 314 7.16 -12.72 1.38
CA LEU A 314 5.93 -12.54 0.61
C LEU A 314 4.72 -13.12 1.35
N ALA A 315 3.52 -12.89 0.85
CA ALA A 315 2.33 -13.64 1.28
C ALA A 315 2.52 -15.14 0.95
N VAL A 316 2.06 -16.03 1.83
CA VAL A 316 2.28 -17.48 1.67
C VAL A 316 0.98 -18.27 1.77
N LEU A 317 0.78 -19.23 0.86
CA LEU A 317 -0.21 -20.29 1.01
C LEU A 317 0.27 -21.28 2.09
N ASP A 318 -0.29 -21.16 3.29
CA ASP A 318 0.11 -21.92 4.46
C ASP A 318 -0.93 -22.95 4.92
N ASN A 319 -2.10 -22.97 4.27
CA ASN A 319 -3.25 -23.80 4.64
C ASN A 319 -3.73 -23.59 6.09
N PHE A 320 -3.51 -22.39 6.63
CA PHE A 320 -4.06 -21.95 7.92
C PHE A 320 -4.67 -20.56 7.80
N THR A 321 -3.90 -19.61 7.29
CA THR A 321 -4.31 -18.22 7.08
C THR A 321 -4.67 -17.90 5.64
N MET A 322 -4.06 -18.62 4.69
CA MET A 322 -4.34 -18.50 3.26
C MET A 322 -4.37 -19.87 2.61
N PHE A 323 -5.41 -20.13 1.82
CA PHE A 323 -5.67 -21.41 1.16
C PHE A 323 -5.90 -21.19 -0.33
N GLU A 324 -5.52 -22.19 -1.12
CA GLU A 324 -5.97 -22.28 -2.51
C GLU A 324 -7.46 -22.66 -2.55
N ASP A 325 -8.23 -21.99 -3.40
CA ASP A 325 -9.64 -22.28 -3.62
C ASP A 325 -9.82 -23.14 -4.88
N ASP A 326 -9.84 -24.45 -4.67
CA ASP A 326 -10.05 -25.44 -5.74
C ASP A 326 -11.42 -25.28 -6.42
N ALA A 327 -12.42 -24.72 -5.73
CA ALA A 327 -13.78 -24.58 -6.24
C ALA A 327 -13.96 -23.41 -7.21
N SER A 328 -13.03 -22.45 -7.24
CA SER A 328 -13.09 -21.26 -8.10
C SER A 328 -12.03 -21.23 -9.21
N ASN A 329 -11.51 -22.40 -9.63
CA ASN A 329 -10.42 -22.53 -10.61
C ASN A 329 -9.15 -21.74 -10.19
N GLY A 330 -8.71 -21.87 -8.94
CA GLY A 330 -7.46 -21.27 -8.45
C GLY A 330 -7.64 -19.90 -7.77
N GLY A 331 -8.74 -19.69 -7.06
CA GLY A 331 -8.90 -18.52 -6.19
C GLY A 331 -8.11 -18.65 -4.88
N THR A 332 -8.26 -17.67 -3.99
CA THR A 332 -7.65 -17.71 -2.65
C THR A 332 -8.71 -17.48 -1.58
N VAL A 333 -8.74 -18.36 -0.57
CA VAL A 333 -9.53 -18.17 0.66
C VAL A 333 -8.63 -17.64 1.76
N ILE A 334 -9.12 -16.67 2.52
CA ILE A 334 -8.39 -16.02 3.59
C ILE A 334 -9.09 -16.31 4.93
N ASP A 335 -8.32 -16.75 5.92
CA ASP A 335 -8.76 -16.86 7.32
C ASP A 335 -7.67 -16.35 8.27
N LEU A 336 -7.67 -15.06 8.54
CA LEU A 336 -6.73 -14.44 9.46
C LEU A 336 -7.12 -14.66 10.93
N GLY A 337 -7.97 -15.64 11.24
CA GLY A 337 -8.42 -16.00 12.59
C GLY A 337 -9.62 -15.18 13.08
N PRO A 338 -10.16 -15.47 14.27
CA PRO A 338 -11.36 -14.80 14.78
C PRO A 338 -11.09 -13.34 15.16
N VAL A 339 -12.18 -12.56 15.15
CA VAL A 339 -12.30 -11.21 15.73
C VAL A 339 -13.49 -11.22 16.67
N ASP A 340 -13.38 -10.54 17.79
CA ASP A 340 -14.52 -10.36 18.70
C ASP A 340 -15.25 -9.05 18.35
N ILE A 341 -16.45 -9.24 17.81
CA ILE A 341 -17.37 -8.19 17.35
C ILE A 341 -18.62 -8.09 18.23
N THR A 342 -18.57 -8.58 19.47
CA THR A 342 -19.73 -8.69 20.39
C THR A 342 -20.52 -7.39 20.58
N ASN A 343 -19.90 -6.23 20.36
CA ASN A 343 -20.54 -4.91 20.49
C ASN A 343 -21.06 -4.33 19.18
N ARG A 344 -21.06 -5.10 18.07
CA ARG A 344 -21.59 -4.62 16.80
C ARG A 344 -23.00 -5.16 16.54
N PRO A 345 -23.91 -4.33 15.99
CA PRO A 345 -25.16 -4.83 15.46
C PRO A 345 -24.88 -5.89 14.39
N SER A 346 -25.62 -7.00 14.42
CA SER A 346 -25.62 -7.97 13.32
C SER A 346 -25.94 -7.23 12.01
N ARG A 347 -25.06 -7.35 11.02
CA ARG A 347 -25.27 -6.77 9.70
C ARG A 347 -26.01 -7.78 8.85
N SER A 348 -26.99 -7.31 8.09
CA SER A 348 -27.66 -8.15 7.09
C SER A 348 -26.63 -8.73 6.12
N SER A 349 -26.74 -10.02 5.78
CA SER A 349 -25.92 -10.69 4.78
C SER A 349 -26.06 -10.09 3.37
N SER A 350 -27.02 -9.18 3.17
CA SER A 350 -27.22 -8.42 1.93
C SER A 350 -26.24 -7.25 1.75
N VAL A 351 -25.45 -6.89 2.77
CA VAL A 351 -24.56 -5.73 2.72
C VAL A 351 -23.15 -6.16 2.27
N HIS A 352 -22.75 -5.70 1.09
CA HIS A 352 -21.45 -5.96 0.48
C HIS A 352 -20.48 -4.80 0.75
N THR A 353 -19.19 -5.05 0.50
CA THR A 353 -18.15 -4.03 0.56
C THR A 353 -18.06 -3.28 -0.77
N ASP A 354 -18.20 -1.96 -0.79
CA ASP A 354 -17.91 -1.19 -2.00
C ASP A 354 -16.40 -1.14 -2.24
N VAL A 355 -15.95 -1.22 -3.49
CA VAL A 355 -14.53 -1.25 -3.86
C VAL A 355 -14.23 -0.14 -4.85
N LEU A 356 -13.15 0.59 -4.64
CA LEU A 356 -12.55 1.50 -5.61
C LEU A 356 -11.12 1.01 -5.89
N MET A 357 -10.76 0.78 -7.14
CA MET A 357 -9.45 0.21 -7.46
C MET A 357 -8.84 0.77 -8.74
N GLY A 358 -7.52 0.87 -8.78
CA GLY A 358 -6.84 1.46 -9.93
C GLY A 358 -5.34 1.26 -9.88
N PHE A 359 -4.67 1.79 -10.89
CA PHE A 359 -3.22 1.72 -11.07
C PHE A 359 -2.73 2.92 -11.89
N ASN A 360 -1.41 3.08 -11.93
CA ASN A 360 -0.70 4.11 -12.66
C ASN A 360 -0.28 3.59 -14.05
N ASP A 361 -0.08 4.50 -15.00
CA ASP A 361 0.25 4.14 -16.38
C ASP A 361 1.64 3.53 -16.54
N ALA A 362 2.58 3.85 -15.65
CA ALA A 362 3.98 3.42 -15.74
C ALA A 362 4.54 2.96 -14.37
N GLU A 363 3.77 2.15 -13.63
CA GLU A 363 4.16 1.50 -12.37
C GLU A 363 5.63 1.06 -12.33
N MET A 364 6.14 0.34 -13.33
CA MET A 364 7.50 -0.23 -13.31
C MET A 364 8.59 0.72 -13.88
N SER A 365 8.30 2.01 -14.08
CA SER A 365 9.27 2.96 -14.62
C SER A 365 10.40 3.34 -13.67
N PHE A 366 10.27 3.01 -12.38
CA PHE A 366 11.32 3.27 -11.38
C PHE A 366 12.53 2.33 -11.52
N ILE A 367 12.37 1.22 -12.26
CA ILE A 367 13.45 0.27 -12.52
C ILE A 367 14.35 0.82 -13.61
N LYS A 368 15.65 0.90 -13.32
CA LYS A 368 16.68 1.34 -14.26
C LYS A 368 17.50 0.13 -14.72
N GLY A 369 18.43 0.30 -15.65
CA GLY A 369 19.45 -0.73 -15.95
C GLY A 369 18.93 -2.10 -16.42
N LEU A 370 17.70 -2.18 -16.94
CA LEU A 370 17.17 -3.42 -17.52
C LEU A 370 18.04 -3.87 -18.71
N PRO A 371 18.15 -5.18 -18.97
CA PRO A 371 18.86 -5.67 -20.14
C PRO A 371 18.17 -5.13 -21.40
N SER A 372 18.95 -4.56 -22.32
CA SER A 372 18.43 -3.98 -23.57
C SER A 372 18.56 -4.92 -24.77
N LYS A 373 19.37 -5.98 -24.66
CA LYS A 373 19.67 -6.88 -25.78
C LYS A 373 18.66 -8.02 -25.86
N TRP A 374 17.96 -8.12 -26.99
CA TRP A 374 16.96 -9.15 -27.23
C TRP A 374 17.53 -10.59 -27.09
N ASP A 375 18.77 -10.84 -27.51
CA ASP A 375 19.41 -12.15 -27.38
C ASP A 375 19.60 -12.62 -25.92
N ILE A 376 19.60 -11.69 -24.96
CA ILE A 376 19.64 -12.00 -23.52
C ILE A 376 18.23 -12.35 -23.01
N ILE A 377 17.19 -11.70 -23.55
CA ILE A 377 15.81 -11.77 -23.05
C ILE A 377 15.04 -12.93 -23.69
N LYS A 378 15.20 -13.16 -25.01
CA LYS A 378 14.54 -14.22 -25.77
C LYS A 378 14.69 -15.61 -25.15
N PRO A 379 15.87 -16.03 -24.65
CA PRO A 379 16.01 -17.34 -24.01
C PRO A 379 15.16 -17.48 -22.74
N ILE A 380 14.89 -16.39 -22.01
CA ILE A 380 14.05 -16.41 -20.82
C ILE A 380 12.62 -16.80 -21.22
N PHE A 381 12.01 -16.04 -22.14
CA PHE A 381 10.66 -16.35 -22.64
C PHE A 381 10.56 -17.76 -23.23
N THR A 382 11.60 -18.21 -23.92
CA THR A 382 11.65 -19.55 -24.53
C THR A 382 11.66 -20.66 -23.47
N ARG A 383 12.36 -20.45 -22.36
CA ARG A 383 12.46 -21.40 -21.26
C ARG A 383 11.22 -21.43 -20.37
N THR A 384 10.59 -20.28 -20.12
CA THR A 384 9.49 -20.14 -19.17
C THR A 384 8.13 -20.45 -19.80
N TYR A 385 7.84 -19.97 -21.01
CA TYR A 385 6.60 -20.29 -21.73
C TYR A 385 6.78 -21.54 -22.59
N ALA A 386 6.31 -22.70 -22.09
CA ALA A 386 6.44 -23.97 -22.79
C ALA A 386 5.63 -24.02 -24.10
N ASP A 387 4.42 -23.46 -24.12
CA ASP A 387 3.57 -23.40 -25.33
C ASP A 387 4.14 -22.40 -26.36
N PRO A 388 4.63 -22.86 -27.53
CA PRO A 388 5.18 -21.99 -28.56
C PRO A 388 4.15 -21.03 -29.18
N VAL A 389 2.88 -21.40 -29.22
CA VAL A 389 1.81 -20.57 -29.79
C VAL A 389 1.50 -19.41 -28.85
N LEU A 390 1.30 -19.70 -27.56
CA LEU A 390 1.09 -18.67 -26.55
C LEU A 390 2.30 -17.72 -26.46
N ARG A 391 3.51 -18.28 -26.39
CA ARG A 391 4.75 -17.49 -26.38
C ARG A 391 4.84 -16.54 -27.57
N SER A 392 4.59 -17.04 -28.78
CA SER A 392 4.62 -16.20 -29.99
C SER A 392 3.59 -15.05 -29.92
N LYS A 393 2.37 -15.33 -29.45
CA LYS A 393 1.34 -14.30 -29.26
C LYS A 393 1.76 -13.23 -28.25
N ILE A 394 2.35 -13.64 -27.12
CA ILE A 394 2.85 -12.71 -26.10
C ILE A 394 3.96 -11.84 -26.68
N LEU A 395 4.98 -12.44 -27.30
CA LEU A 395 6.08 -11.70 -27.90
C LEU A 395 5.59 -10.68 -28.93
N HIS A 396 4.68 -11.09 -29.81
CA HIS A 396 4.06 -10.20 -30.79
C HIS A 396 3.26 -9.06 -30.12
N ALA A 397 2.41 -9.37 -29.13
CA ALA A 397 1.56 -8.38 -28.48
C ALA A 397 2.35 -7.32 -27.69
N TYR A 398 3.56 -7.66 -27.22
CA TYR A 398 4.47 -6.70 -26.58
C TYR A 398 5.46 -6.04 -27.54
N GLY A 399 5.54 -6.48 -28.81
CA GLY A 399 6.40 -5.90 -29.83
C GLY A 399 7.80 -6.51 -29.93
N PHE A 400 8.07 -7.62 -29.22
CA PHE A 400 9.35 -8.32 -29.31
C PHE A 400 9.51 -9.03 -30.66
N ASN A 401 10.60 -8.76 -31.35
CA ASN A 401 10.97 -9.44 -32.60
C ASN A 401 12.50 -9.47 -32.80
N ASP A 402 12.98 -10.35 -33.69
CA ASP A 402 14.42 -10.56 -33.93
C ASP A 402 15.13 -9.36 -34.57
N SER A 403 14.39 -8.38 -35.08
CA SER A 403 14.92 -7.12 -35.63
C SER A 403 14.79 -5.93 -34.67
N SER A 404 14.37 -6.15 -33.42
CA SER A 404 14.15 -5.06 -32.45
C SER A 404 15.45 -4.33 -32.14
N SER A 405 15.41 -2.99 -32.15
CA SER A 405 16.52 -2.23 -31.58
C SER A 405 16.61 -2.44 -30.06
N GLU A 406 17.75 -2.08 -29.46
CA GLU A 406 17.90 -2.10 -28.01
C GLU A 406 16.85 -1.21 -27.30
N ASN A 407 16.49 -0.07 -27.91
CA ASN A 407 15.47 0.82 -27.38
C ASN A 407 14.05 0.20 -27.46
N ASP A 408 13.70 -0.43 -28.59
CA ASP A 408 12.39 -1.08 -28.74
C ASP A 408 12.24 -2.26 -27.77
N THR A 409 13.34 -2.98 -27.55
CA THR A 409 13.41 -4.06 -26.58
C THR A 409 13.18 -3.55 -25.16
N LEU A 410 13.82 -2.45 -24.76
CA LEU A 410 13.61 -1.81 -23.45
C LEU A 410 12.16 -1.33 -23.28
N GLN A 411 11.57 -0.68 -24.28
CA GLN A 411 10.18 -0.23 -24.21
C GLN A 411 9.20 -1.41 -24.08
N SER A 412 9.45 -2.49 -24.82
CA SER A 412 8.66 -3.73 -24.74
C SER A 412 8.79 -4.39 -23.36
N LEU A 413 9.99 -4.41 -22.80
CA LEU A 413 10.24 -4.90 -21.45
C LEU A 413 9.55 -4.08 -20.38
N HIS A 414 9.64 -2.74 -20.44
CA HIS A 414 8.93 -1.88 -19.49
C HIS A 414 7.44 -2.15 -19.53
N ARG A 415 6.83 -2.25 -20.72
CA ARG A 415 5.40 -2.59 -20.85
C ARG A 415 5.08 -3.96 -20.27
N PHE A 416 5.88 -4.99 -20.60
CA PHE A 416 5.70 -6.34 -20.07
C PHE A 416 5.79 -6.37 -18.54
N LEU A 417 6.82 -5.76 -17.95
CA LEU A 417 7.00 -5.73 -16.50
C LEU A 417 5.90 -4.92 -15.82
N ASN A 418 5.48 -3.79 -16.39
CA ASN A 418 4.39 -2.96 -15.87
C ASN A 418 3.10 -3.78 -15.71
N GLU A 419 2.69 -4.42 -16.80
CA GLU A 419 1.44 -5.17 -16.87
C GLU A 419 1.50 -6.47 -16.06
N SER A 420 2.61 -7.22 -16.13
CA SER A 420 2.78 -8.50 -15.41
C SER A 420 3.03 -8.35 -13.91
N THR A 421 3.39 -7.16 -13.43
CA THR A 421 3.65 -6.92 -12.01
C THR A 421 2.44 -6.32 -11.32
N PHE A 422 1.84 -5.27 -11.90
CA PHE A 422 0.81 -4.48 -11.23
C PHE A 422 -0.55 -4.57 -11.91
N GLU A 423 -0.65 -4.14 -13.17
CA GLU A 423 -1.95 -3.94 -13.83
C GLU A 423 -2.77 -5.23 -13.90
N LEU A 424 -2.16 -6.35 -14.30
CA LEU A 424 -2.85 -7.63 -14.43
C LEU A 424 -3.43 -8.09 -13.09
N SER A 425 -2.67 -7.98 -12.01
CA SER A 425 -3.10 -8.39 -10.67
C SER A 425 -4.34 -7.61 -10.21
N VAL A 426 -4.37 -6.29 -10.44
CA VAL A 426 -5.54 -5.45 -10.13
C VAL A 426 -6.74 -5.82 -11.01
N SER A 427 -6.50 -6.06 -12.29
CA SER A 427 -7.54 -6.47 -13.25
C SER A 427 -8.15 -7.85 -12.93
N LEU A 428 -7.32 -8.82 -12.53
CA LEU A 428 -7.77 -10.14 -12.08
C LEU A 428 -8.57 -10.05 -10.78
N ALA A 429 -8.13 -9.23 -9.81
CA ALA A 429 -8.88 -9.01 -8.58
C ALA A 429 -10.27 -8.40 -8.86
N ARG A 430 -10.36 -7.40 -9.75
CA ARG A 430 -11.63 -6.83 -10.20
C ARG A 430 -12.54 -7.90 -10.81
N THR A 431 -12.01 -8.68 -11.74
CA THR A 431 -12.76 -9.70 -12.48
C THR A 431 -13.24 -10.82 -11.55
N SER A 432 -12.37 -11.31 -10.67
CA SER A 432 -12.68 -12.34 -9.68
C SER A 432 -13.80 -11.88 -8.73
N LEU A 433 -13.71 -10.66 -8.20
CA LEU A 433 -14.73 -10.10 -7.32
C LEU A 433 -16.10 -9.98 -8.02
N ARG A 434 -16.12 -9.46 -9.25
CA ARG A 434 -17.35 -9.36 -10.05
C ARG A 434 -17.97 -10.72 -10.31
N ASN A 435 -17.16 -11.69 -10.72
CA ASN A 435 -17.62 -13.05 -11.02
C ASN A 435 -18.18 -13.74 -9.77
N ARG A 436 -17.51 -13.63 -8.63
CA ARG A 436 -18.00 -14.18 -7.36
C ARG A 436 -19.36 -13.61 -6.99
N ARG A 437 -19.49 -12.27 -6.99
CA ARG A 437 -20.75 -11.58 -6.65
C ARG A 437 -21.89 -11.96 -7.59
N ARG A 438 -21.60 -12.08 -8.89
CA ARG A 438 -22.54 -12.56 -9.91
C ARG A 438 -23.06 -13.96 -9.60
N VAL A 439 -22.16 -14.90 -9.34
CA VAL A 439 -22.51 -16.31 -9.04
C VAL A 439 -23.35 -16.40 -7.77
N GLU A 440 -23.05 -15.59 -6.76
CA GLU A 440 -23.76 -15.55 -5.48
C GLU A 440 -25.08 -14.75 -5.52
N GLY A 441 -25.46 -14.20 -6.68
CA GLY A 441 -26.66 -13.36 -6.83
C GLY A 441 -26.59 -12.03 -6.06
N ARG A 442 -25.38 -11.59 -5.67
CA ARG A 442 -25.14 -10.28 -5.04
C ARG A 442 -25.20 -9.17 -6.11
N PRO A 443 -25.59 -7.92 -5.76
CA PRO A 443 -25.63 -6.83 -6.73
C PRO A 443 -24.27 -6.60 -7.41
N GLU A 444 -24.18 -6.92 -8.71
CA GLU A 444 -22.94 -6.78 -9.50
C GLU A 444 -22.49 -5.31 -9.67
N GLY A 445 -23.44 -4.36 -9.64
CA GLY A 445 -23.32 -3.19 -10.52
C GLY A 445 -23.09 -1.81 -9.91
N LYS A 446 -22.89 -1.67 -8.61
CA LYS A 446 -22.62 -0.36 -7.96
C LYS A 446 -21.49 -0.39 -6.94
N THR A 447 -20.67 -1.44 -6.98
CA THR A 447 -19.90 -1.89 -5.82
C THR A 447 -18.43 -2.11 -6.14
N VAL A 448 -18.04 -1.92 -7.42
CA VAL A 448 -16.65 -2.01 -7.89
C VAL A 448 -16.42 -0.89 -8.90
N HIS A 449 -15.68 0.14 -8.48
CA HIS A 449 -15.33 1.32 -9.25
C HIS A 449 -13.87 1.25 -9.66
N SER A 450 -13.55 1.84 -10.80
CA SER A 450 -12.19 1.84 -11.33
C SER A 450 -11.64 3.22 -11.58
N PHE A 451 -10.34 3.40 -11.36
CA PHE A 451 -9.62 4.60 -11.78
C PHE A 451 -8.28 4.26 -12.46
N HIS A 452 -7.78 5.18 -13.28
CA HIS A 452 -6.48 5.10 -13.95
C HIS A 452 -5.74 6.42 -13.80
N VAL A 453 -4.44 6.37 -13.53
CA VAL A 453 -3.60 7.55 -13.33
C VAL A 453 -2.62 7.69 -14.49
N GLU A 454 -2.77 8.75 -15.28
CA GLU A 454 -1.86 9.07 -16.40
C GLU A 454 -0.99 10.29 -16.13
N PHE A 455 -1.38 11.19 -15.21
CA PHE A 455 -0.55 12.32 -14.82
C PHE A 455 0.80 11.86 -14.27
N GLY A 456 1.80 12.70 -14.46
CA GLY A 456 3.17 12.39 -14.06
C GLY A 456 3.61 13.08 -12.78
N ASN A 457 4.82 12.71 -12.37
CA ASN A 457 5.56 13.42 -11.34
C ASN A 457 5.79 14.89 -11.77
N PRO A 458 5.38 15.88 -10.95
CA PRO A 458 5.53 17.30 -11.30
C PRO A 458 6.96 17.81 -11.12
N PHE A 459 7.80 17.10 -10.37
CA PHE A 459 9.10 17.60 -9.93
C PHE A 459 10.19 17.35 -10.99
N PRO A 460 11.14 18.29 -11.18
CA PRO A 460 12.19 18.13 -12.19
C PRO A 460 13.11 16.94 -11.91
N GLY A 461 13.40 16.14 -12.94
CA GLY A 461 14.31 14.99 -12.88
C GLY A 461 13.89 13.87 -13.84
N PRO A 462 14.61 12.73 -13.87
CA PRO A 462 14.32 11.62 -14.79
C PRO A 462 12.89 11.05 -14.75
N GLY A 463 12.19 11.22 -13.62
CA GLY A 463 10.81 10.81 -13.39
C GLY A 463 9.76 11.84 -13.79
N GLN A 464 10.16 13.07 -14.17
CA GLN A 464 9.22 14.16 -14.46
C GLN A 464 8.26 13.77 -15.60
N GLY A 465 6.98 14.01 -15.41
CA GLY A 465 5.94 13.66 -16.39
C GLY A 465 5.64 12.17 -16.50
N ILE A 466 6.32 11.30 -15.74
CA ILE A 466 6.07 9.85 -15.73
C ILE A 466 5.09 9.51 -14.62
N SER A 467 4.04 8.76 -14.97
CA SER A 467 3.06 8.19 -14.04
C SER A 467 3.64 6.96 -13.34
N HIS A 468 4.69 7.16 -12.56
CA HIS A 468 5.42 6.08 -11.89
C HIS A 468 4.64 5.53 -10.69
N HIS A 469 5.05 4.37 -10.17
CA HIS A 469 4.46 3.81 -8.95
C HIS A 469 4.43 4.83 -7.80
N CYS A 470 3.29 4.90 -7.11
CA CYS A 470 2.99 5.81 -6.00
C CYS A 470 2.86 7.31 -6.35
N VAL A 471 2.96 7.74 -7.62
CA VAL A 471 2.86 9.16 -8.01
C VAL A 471 1.58 9.84 -7.51
N GLU A 472 0.49 9.08 -7.40
CA GLU A 472 -0.80 9.53 -6.91
C GLU A 472 -0.79 9.95 -5.44
N LEU A 473 0.17 9.46 -4.64
CA LEU A 473 0.31 9.85 -3.24
C LEU A 473 0.75 11.31 -3.08
N ILE A 474 1.49 11.85 -4.06
CA ILE A 474 1.82 13.30 -4.12
C ILE A 474 0.54 14.12 -4.03
N TYR A 475 -0.50 13.69 -4.73
CA TYR A 475 -1.73 14.45 -4.90
C TYR A 475 -2.79 14.08 -3.87
N LEU A 476 -3.00 12.79 -3.59
CA LEU A 476 -4.00 12.31 -2.64
C LEU A 476 -3.76 12.88 -1.23
N PHE A 477 -2.52 12.80 -0.74
CA PHE A 477 -2.16 13.32 0.57
C PHE A 477 -1.62 14.74 0.51
N GLU A 478 -1.57 15.35 -0.68
CA GLU A 478 -0.84 16.60 -0.93
C GLU A 478 0.57 16.57 -0.33
N ALA A 479 1.24 15.41 -0.46
CA ALA A 479 2.63 15.29 -0.09
C ALA A 479 3.43 16.32 -0.90
N PHE A 480 4.36 17.01 -0.23
CA PHE A 480 5.12 18.11 -0.83
C PHE A 480 4.26 19.31 -1.27
N HIS A 481 3.21 19.66 -0.52
CA HIS A 481 2.30 20.78 -0.82
C HIS A 481 2.98 22.07 -1.31
N ASP A 482 4.02 22.54 -0.60
CA ASP A 482 4.74 23.76 -1.00
C ASP A 482 5.44 23.58 -2.35
N ALA A 483 6.02 22.40 -2.60
CA ALA A 483 6.66 22.09 -3.88
C ALA A 483 5.63 21.99 -5.02
N LEU A 484 4.43 21.46 -4.77
CA LEU A 484 3.33 21.47 -5.73
C LEU A 484 2.91 22.89 -6.10
N ALA A 485 2.78 23.78 -5.11
CA ALA A 485 2.45 25.19 -5.35
C ALA A 485 3.53 25.91 -6.17
N LEU A 486 4.81 25.56 -5.99
CA LEU A 486 5.92 26.05 -6.83
C LEU A 486 5.89 25.45 -8.24
N ALA A 487 5.42 24.21 -8.39
CA ALA A 487 5.23 23.57 -9.70
C ALA A 487 4.24 24.33 -10.56
N ASP A 488 3.10 24.70 -9.96
CA ASP A 488 2.03 25.49 -10.60
C ASP A 488 2.50 26.86 -11.06
N GLN A 489 3.53 27.42 -10.41
CA GLN A 489 4.14 28.69 -10.76
C GLN A 489 5.27 28.55 -11.79
N GLY A 490 5.70 27.33 -12.13
CA GLY A 490 6.81 27.08 -13.05
C GLY A 490 8.19 27.49 -12.51
N ILE A 491 8.36 27.56 -11.18
CA ILE A 491 9.59 28.04 -10.53
C ILE A 491 10.31 26.97 -9.68
N LEU A 492 9.91 25.71 -9.80
CA LEU A 492 10.59 24.59 -9.14
C LEU A 492 12.04 24.46 -9.59
N LYS A 493 12.92 24.17 -8.64
CA LYS A 493 14.32 23.80 -8.90
C LYS A 493 14.47 22.28 -8.89
N PRO A 494 15.46 21.73 -9.60
CA PRO A 494 15.79 20.31 -9.50
C PRO A 494 16.05 19.90 -8.06
N TYR A 495 15.53 18.73 -7.69
CA TYR A 495 15.77 18.16 -6.38
C TYR A 495 17.25 17.85 -6.18
N GLN A 496 17.79 18.29 -5.04
CA GLN A 496 19.11 17.93 -4.56
C GLN A 496 18.94 17.13 -3.29
N ASP A 497 19.52 15.94 -3.23
CA ASP A 497 19.39 15.11 -2.05
C ASP A 497 20.18 15.71 -0.89
N PRO A 498 19.55 15.94 0.28
CA PRO A 498 20.25 16.50 1.44
C PRO A 498 21.39 15.62 1.96
N SER A 499 21.44 14.33 1.62
CA SER A 499 22.57 13.46 1.96
C SER A 499 23.76 13.61 1.00
N ASP A 500 23.54 14.11 -0.21
CA ASP A 500 24.61 14.37 -1.19
C ASP A 500 25.42 15.63 -0.81
N SER A 501 24.85 16.55 -0.03
CA SER A 501 25.57 17.71 0.51
C SER A 501 26.47 17.35 1.70
N VAL A 502 26.07 16.39 2.54
CA VAL A 502 26.88 15.91 3.68
C VAL A 502 28.10 15.10 3.20
N ALA A 503 28.00 14.41 2.07
CA ALA A 503 29.14 13.72 1.46
C ALA A 503 30.23 14.69 0.93
N ASN A 504 29.88 15.93 0.62
CA ASN A 504 30.78 16.93 0.05
C ASN A 504 31.49 17.83 1.09
N GLU A 505 31.20 17.71 2.38
CA GLU A 505 31.93 18.44 3.44
C GLU A 505 33.31 17.83 3.79
N LYS A 506 33.74 16.74 3.12
CA LYS A 506 35.07 16.13 3.30
C LYS A 506 36.06 16.35 2.14
N SER A 507 35.77 17.28 1.23
CA SER A 507 36.72 17.67 0.18
C SER A 507 36.76 19.18 0.03
N GLU A 508 37.90 19.78 0.37
CA GLU A 508 38.21 21.18 0.03
C GLU A 508 38.13 21.39 -1.50
N PRO A 509 37.73 22.59 -1.96
CA PRO A 509 37.44 22.83 -3.36
C PRO A 509 38.71 23.12 -4.17
N THR A 510 39.00 22.32 -5.18
CA THR A 510 39.82 22.77 -6.31
C THR A 510 38.94 23.44 -7.34
N SER A 511 39.07 24.76 -7.43
CA SER A 511 38.47 25.59 -8.48
C SER A 511 39.01 25.24 -9.86
N THR A 512 38.11 25.11 -10.85
CA THR A 512 38.23 25.84 -12.12
C THR A 512 36.85 25.90 -12.77
N ALA A 513 36.36 27.12 -12.96
CA ALA A 513 35.17 27.42 -13.74
C ALA A 513 35.47 27.32 -15.24
N SER A 514 34.53 26.76 -16.00
CA SER A 514 34.28 27.20 -17.37
C SER A 514 32.77 27.26 -17.61
N ASP A 515 32.32 28.51 -17.75
CA ASP A 515 30.98 28.94 -18.08
C ASP A 515 30.76 28.76 -19.59
N SER A 516 29.70 28.08 -19.99
CA SER A 516 29.15 28.21 -21.34
C SER A 516 27.64 28.13 -21.26
N GLY A 517 27.04 29.30 -21.10
CA GLY A 517 25.60 29.48 -21.14
C GLY A 517 25.02 29.11 -22.51
N ASN A 518 23.97 28.29 -22.49
CA ASN A 518 23.01 28.24 -23.57
C ASN A 518 21.61 28.42 -22.98
N LYS A 519 21.07 29.63 -23.13
CA LYS A 519 19.67 29.95 -22.87
C LYS A 519 18.84 29.32 -23.99
N VAL A 520 18.13 28.25 -23.69
CA VAL A 520 17.01 27.81 -24.54
C VAL A 520 15.79 28.62 -24.11
N GLN A 521 15.34 29.51 -24.99
CA GLN A 521 14.08 30.22 -24.86
C GLN A 521 12.93 29.22 -25.03
N THR A 522 12.16 29.02 -23.97
CA THR A 522 10.85 28.36 -24.01
C THR A 522 9.82 29.33 -24.57
N GLU A 523 9.29 29.03 -25.76
CA GLU A 523 8.09 29.68 -26.29
C GLU A 523 6.88 29.28 -25.45
N LYS A 524 6.19 30.28 -24.89
CA LYS A 524 4.90 30.12 -24.22
C LYS A 524 3.81 30.16 -25.28
N GLU A 525 3.17 29.02 -25.54
CA GLU A 525 1.85 29.02 -26.15
C GLU A 525 0.81 29.37 -25.07
N GLU A 526 0.22 30.55 -25.18
CA GLU A 526 -0.97 30.95 -24.42
C GLU A 526 -2.16 30.11 -24.88
N THR A 527 -2.54 29.10 -24.10
CA THR A 527 -3.83 28.43 -24.23
C THR A 527 -4.82 29.06 -23.25
N THR A 528 -5.88 29.63 -23.80
CA THR A 528 -7.03 30.15 -23.05
C THR A 528 -7.95 28.98 -22.67
N GLY A 529 -8.29 28.84 -21.39
CA GLY A 529 -9.51 28.11 -20.96
C GLY A 529 -9.34 26.84 -20.10
N SER A 530 -8.81 26.99 -18.88
CA SER A 530 -9.13 26.27 -17.62
C SER A 530 -7.87 26.30 -16.74
N ASN A 531 -7.97 26.80 -15.51
CA ASN A 531 -6.87 26.77 -14.52
C ASN A 531 -6.58 25.32 -14.11
N ARG A 532 -5.88 24.56 -14.96
CA ARG A 532 -5.46 23.20 -14.67
C ARG A 532 -4.13 23.25 -13.94
N THR A 533 -4.20 23.16 -12.61
CA THR A 533 -3.04 23.21 -11.72
C THR A 533 -2.92 21.89 -10.97
N HIS A 534 -1.72 21.57 -10.48
CA HIS A 534 -1.46 20.38 -9.66
C HIS A 534 -2.28 20.40 -8.37
N LEU A 535 -2.46 21.58 -7.74
CA LEU A 535 -3.34 21.70 -6.58
C LEU A 535 -4.82 21.43 -6.91
N ALA A 536 -5.30 21.85 -8.09
CA ALA A 536 -6.66 21.55 -8.53
C ALA A 536 -6.84 20.05 -8.80
N LEU A 537 -5.83 19.39 -9.39
CA LEU A 537 -5.83 17.94 -9.58
C LEU A 537 -5.78 17.19 -8.24
N ALA A 538 -4.98 17.65 -7.27
CA ALA A 538 -4.95 17.09 -5.93
C ALA A 538 -6.33 17.12 -5.29
N GLN A 539 -7.01 18.26 -5.34
CA GLN A 539 -8.39 18.38 -4.87
C GLN A 539 -9.33 17.41 -5.61
N ALA A 540 -9.23 17.26 -6.92
CA ALA A 540 -10.07 16.33 -7.69
C ALA A 540 -9.87 14.86 -7.25
N ILE A 541 -8.63 14.44 -7.00
CA ILE A 541 -8.30 13.08 -6.54
C ILE A 541 -8.80 12.85 -5.10
N GLN A 542 -8.56 13.81 -4.21
CA GLN A 542 -9.09 13.78 -2.85
C GLN A 542 -10.63 13.74 -2.85
N ASP A 543 -11.25 14.50 -3.75
CA ASP A 543 -12.69 14.56 -3.88
C ASP A 543 -13.27 13.23 -4.33
N HIS A 544 -12.64 12.58 -5.31
CA HIS A 544 -13.02 11.26 -5.77
C HIS A 544 -13.00 10.22 -4.63
N TRP A 545 -11.97 10.26 -3.77
CA TRP A 545 -11.89 9.39 -2.59
C TRP A 545 -12.96 9.72 -1.55
N LEU A 546 -13.18 11.00 -1.27
CA LEU A 546 -14.14 11.44 -0.25
C LEU A 546 -15.58 11.17 -0.67
N ASP A 547 -15.91 11.28 -1.95
CA ASP A 547 -17.21 10.92 -2.50
C ASP A 547 -17.45 9.41 -2.38
N PHE A 548 -16.41 8.59 -2.57
CA PHE A 548 -16.47 7.15 -2.33
C PHE A 548 -16.65 6.79 -0.84
N ILE A 549 -15.92 7.46 0.06
CA ILE A 549 -16.00 7.20 1.51
C ILE A 549 -17.34 7.69 2.09
N VAL A 550 -17.87 8.82 1.58
CA VAL A 550 -19.05 9.53 2.11
C VAL A 550 -20.12 9.75 1.02
N PRO A 551 -20.71 8.68 0.45
CA PRO A 551 -21.65 8.79 -0.68
C PRO A 551 -23.01 9.35 -0.28
N ASP A 552 -23.26 9.55 1.01
CA ASP A 552 -24.53 10.07 1.53
C ASP A 552 -24.81 11.51 1.05
N LYS A 553 -23.83 12.17 0.39
CA LYS A 553 -23.96 13.50 -0.24
C LYS A 553 -23.91 13.50 -1.77
N VAL A 554 -23.32 12.48 -2.39
CA VAL A 554 -23.16 12.36 -3.84
C VAL A 554 -23.31 10.89 -4.19
N ALA A 555 -24.33 10.55 -5.00
CA ALA A 555 -24.39 9.22 -5.57
C ALA A 555 -23.11 9.01 -6.39
N ILE A 556 -22.33 7.97 -6.09
CA ILE A 556 -21.20 7.56 -6.93
C ILE A 556 -21.84 7.07 -8.24
N GLY A 557 -22.05 8.01 -9.16
CA GLY A 557 -22.54 7.76 -10.49
C GLY A 557 -21.45 7.09 -11.29
N GLY A 558 -21.82 6.02 -11.98
CA GLY A 558 -21.02 5.44 -13.04
C GLY A 558 -21.51 4.05 -13.40
N ALA A 559 -21.57 3.76 -14.70
CA ALA A 559 -21.83 2.41 -15.16
C ALA A 559 -20.72 1.44 -14.70
N ILE A 560 -21.04 0.16 -14.63
CA ILE A 560 -20.16 -0.92 -14.13
C ILE A 560 -18.81 -0.96 -14.84
N ASP A 561 -18.81 -0.58 -16.11
CA ASP A 561 -17.67 -0.63 -17.00
C ASP A 561 -17.11 0.77 -17.27
N GLU A 562 -17.36 1.73 -16.37
CA GLU A 562 -16.70 3.04 -16.38
C GLU A 562 -15.40 3.02 -15.56
N ILE A 563 -14.42 3.80 -16.03
CA ILE A 563 -13.16 4.05 -15.36
C ILE A 563 -12.89 5.56 -15.32
N THR A 564 -12.61 6.09 -14.14
CA THR A 564 -12.19 7.49 -13.97
C THR A 564 -10.72 7.62 -14.31
N VAL A 565 -10.38 8.42 -15.32
CA VAL A 565 -9.00 8.64 -15.74
C VAL A 565 -8.54 10.04 -15.34
N PHE A 566 -7.45 10.10 -14.58
CA PHE A 566 -6.75 11.34 -14.24
C PHE A 566 -5.63 11.56 -15.26
N GLY A 567 -5.86 12.46 -16.21
CA GLY A 567 -5.09 12.61 -17.45
C GLY A 567 -3.73 13.31 -17.30
N LYS A 568 -2.86 13.11 -18.31
CA LYS A 568 -1.53 13.76 -18.42
C LYS A 568 -1.60 15.29 -18.39
N ASP A 569 -2.70 15.84 -18.88
CA ASP A 569 -3.02 17.26 -18.97
C ASP A 569 -3.71 17.80 -17.70
N LEU A 570 -3.60 17.06 -16.59
CA LEU A 570 -4.23 17.32 -15.29
C LEU A 570 -5.77 17.38 -15.35
N SER A 571 -6.37 16.81 -16.41
CA SER A 571 -7.83 16.68 -16.51
C SER A 571 -8.35 15.44 -15.80
N THR A 572 -9.64 15.39 -15.52
CA THR A 572 -10.35 14.17 -15.11
C THR A 572 -11.40 13.86 -16.16
N ARG A 573 -11.48 12.60 -16.59
CA ARG A 573 -12.47 12.12 -17.55
C ARG A 573 -12.97 10.75 -17.17
N VAL A 574 -14.09 10.33 -17.75
CA VAL A 574 -14.64 8.99 -17.59
C VAL A 574 -14.57 8.27 -18.93
N GLU A 575 -14.02 7.07 -18.95
CA GLU A 575 -13.95 6.21 -20.12
C GLU A 575 -14.71 4.91 -19.88
N SER A 576 -15.02 4.18 -20.95
CA SER A 576 -15.50 2.81 -20.85
C SER A 576 -14.33 1.82 -20.92
N LEU A 577 -14.28 0.89 -19.96
CA LEU A 577 -13.36 -0.23 -19.97
C LEU A 577 -13.52 -1.10 -21.23
N ASP A 578 -14.73 -1.24 -21.78
CA ASP A 578 -14.97 -1.98 -23.04
C ASP A 578 -14.67 -1.13 -24.29
N GLY A 579 -14.30 0.14 -24.08
CA GLY A 579 -13.97 1.08 -25.14
C GLY A 579 -12.63 0.78 -25.83
N PRO A 580 -12.39 1.37 -27.01
CA PRO A 580 -11.20 1.12 -27.81
C PRO A 580 -9.88 1.50 -27.11
N ALA A 581 -9.92 2.43 -26.15
CA ALA A 581 -8.76 2.84 -25.36
C ALA A 581 -8.17 1.69 -24.51
N TRP A 582 -9.00 0.72 -24.12
CA TRP A 582 -8.65 -0.34 -23.18
C TRP A 582 -8.54 -1.73 -23.83
N GLN A 583 -9.09 -1.93 -25.03
CA GLN A 583 -9.09 -3.22 -25.72
C GLN A 583 -7.71 -3.85 -25.85
N ALA A 584 -6.71 -3.10 -26.36
CA ALA A 584 -5.37 -3.64 -26.55
C ALA A 584 -4.70 -4.08 -25.23
N ARG A 585 -5.00 -3.37 -24.14
CA ARG A 585 -4.50 -3.68 -22.79
C ARG A 585 -5.19 -4.93 -22.24
N GLN A 586 -6.51 -5.04 -22.40
CA GLN A 586 -7.26 -6.23 -22.01
C GLN A 586 -6.83 -7.49 -22.79
N GLU A 587 -6.55 -7.36 -24.09
CA GLU A 587 -6.05 -8.47 -24.91
C GLU A 587 -4.69 -8.98 -24.39
N ARG A 588 -3.78 -8.07 -24.05
CA ARG A 588 -2.48 -8.43 -23.46
C ARG A 588 -2.65 -9.10 -22.10
N TRP A 589 -3.49 -8.55 -21.23
CA TRP A 589 -3.82 -9.19 -19.94
C TRP A 589 -4.39 -10.60 -20.14
N GLY A 590 -5.28 -10.78 -21.11
CA GLY A 590 -5.85 -12.08 -21.47
C GLY A 590 -4.82 -13.08 -22.02
N LEU A 591 -3.72 -12.62 -22.62
CA LEU A 591 -2.60 -13.47 -23.00
C LEU A 591 -1.76 -13.86 -21.79
N LEU A 592 -1.42 -12.90 -20.92
CA LEU A 592 -0.64 -13.16 -19.71
C LEU A 592 -1.37 -14.11 -18.75
N ALA A 593 -2.69 -13.94 -18.57
CA ALA A 593 -3.52 -14.73 -17.67
C ALA A 593 -3.64 -16.22 -18.06
N LYS A 594 -3.25 -16.61 -19.29
CA LYS A 594 -3.28 -18.01 -19.74
C LYS A 594 -2.23 -18.88 -19.08
N ASP A 595 -1.14 -18.28 -18.59
CA ASP A 595 -0.06 -18.99 -17.90
C ASP A 595 0.65 -18.05 -16.92
N ILE A 596 -0.04 -17.79 -15.78
CA ILE A 596 0.46 -16.93 -14.70
C ILE A 596 1.78 -17.47 -14.11
N PRO A 597 1.96 -18.78 -13.87
CA PRO A 597 3.25 -19.31 -13.42
C PRO A 597 4.41 -18.98 -14.36
N ALA A 598 4.25 -19.21 -15.67
CA ALA A 598 5.29 -18.86 -16.65
C ALA A 598 5.53 -17.35 -16.71
N MET A 599 4.48 -16.53 -16.62
CA MET A 599 4.59 -15.07 -16.56
C MET A 599 5.44 -14.62 -15.36
N ASN A 600 5.10 -15.09 -14.16
CA ASN A 600 5.82 -14.76 -12.93
C ASN A 600 7.28 -15.20 -13.02
N GLN A 601 7.54 -16.42 -13.48
CA GLN A 601 8.92 -16.91 -13.65
C GLN A 601 9.71 -16.09 -14.68
N THR A 602 9.06 -15.63 -15.75
CA THR A 602 9.67 -14.75 -16.77
C THR A 602 10.05 -13.41 -16.16
N ARG A 603 9.08 -12.74 -15.51
CA ARG A 603 9.29 -11.47 -14.80
C ARG A 603 10.43 -11.59 -13.81
N ASP A 604 10.39 -12.59 -12.93
CA ASP A 604 11.36 -12.76 -11.86
C ASP A 604 12.76 -13.09 -12.42
N SER A 605 12.84 -13.86 -13.52
CA SER A 605 14.10 -14.12 -14.23
C SER A 605 14.70 -12.85 -14.84
N ILE A 606 13.87 -11.98 -15.44
CA ILE A 606 14.32 -10.69 -15.99
C ILE A 606 14.81 -9.78 -14.86
N MET A 607 14.05 -9.71 -13.77
CA MET A 607 14.39 -8.92 -12.58
C MET A 607 15.68 -9.42 -11.92
N ALA A 608 15.97 -10.72 -11.94
CA ALA A 608 17.20 -11.29 -11.41
C ALA A 608 18.46 -10.93 -12.23
N LEU A 609 18.30 -10.50 -13.50
CA LEU A 609 19.42 -9.96 -14.29
C LEU A 609 19.80 -8.55 -13.86
N HIS A 610 18.89 -7.83 -13.20
CA HIS A 610 19.16 -6.52 -12.65
C HIS A 610 20.01 -6.65 -11.38
N SER A 611 21.21 -6.07 -11.39
CA SER A 611 22.03 -5.94 -10.18
C SER A 611 21.53 -4.72 -9.40
N PHE A 612 21.04 -4.93 -8.17
CA PHE A 612 20.66 -3.84 -7.25
C PHE A 612 21.89 -3.08 -6.74
#